data_AF-A0A9N7RRW5-F1
#
_entry.id   AF-A0A9N7RRW5-F1
#
_cell.length_a   1.000
_cell.length_b   1.000
_cell.length_c   1.000
_cell.angle_alpha   90.00
_cell.angle_beta   90.00
_cell.angle_gamma   90.00
#
_symmetry.space_group_name_H-M   'P 1'
#
loop_
_entity.id
_entity.type
_entity.pdbx_description
1 polymer ?
#
loop_
_entity_poly.entity_id
_entity_poly.type
_entity_poly.pdbx_seq_one_letter_code
_entity_poly.pdbx_strand_id
1 'polypeptide(L)'
;MSVTLHTNLGDIKCEIFCDEVPKTAENFLALCANGYYDGTIFHQNIKGFMIQGGDPTNTGKGGTSIWGKKFNDEIRESLKHNARVIHGFEILDIMEKAQTGPGDRPLMEIRVNRVTIHANPLAG
;
A
#
# COMPACT_ATOMS: atom_id res chain seq x y z
N MET A 1 -12.43 -1.52 -8.13
CA MET A 1 -11.14 -1.74 -8.83
C MET A 1 -10.21 -2.51 -7.91
N SER A 2 -9.15 -3.15 -8.41
CA SER A 2 -8.15 -3.78 -7.54
C SER A 2 -6.72 -3.53 -8.02
N VAL A 3 -5.76 -3.67 -7.14
CA VAL A 3 -4.34 -3.47 -7.40
C VAL A 3 -3.55 -4.66 -6.87
N THR A 4 -2.53 -5.10 -7.61
CA THR A 4 -1.53 -6.06 -7.12
C THR A 4 -0.20 -5.35 -6.90
N LEU A 5 0.29 -5.41 -5.67
CA LEU A 5 1.65 -5.03 -5.31
C LEU A 5 2.55 -6.26 -5.55
N HIS A 6 3.46 -6.16 -6.50
CA HIS A 6 4.46 -7.19 -6.74
C HIS A 6 5.66 -6.92 -5.83
N THR A 7 5.82 -7.70 -4.77
CA THR A 7 6.92 -7.50 -3.81
C THR A 7 8.04 -8.50 -4.02
N ASN A 8 9.20 -8.28 -3.39
CA ASN A 8 10.28 -9.27 -3.38
C ASN A 8 9.96 -10.53 -2.56
N LEU A 9 8.88 -10.54 -1.79
CA LEU A 9 8.41 -11.71 -1.04
C LEU A 9 7.23 -12.43 -1.72
N GLY A 10 6.56 -11.78 -2.67
CA GLY A 10 5.39 -12.30 -3.37
C GLY A 10 4.35 -11.22 -3.68
N ASP A 11 3.21 -11.63 -4.20
CA ASP A 11 2.16 -10.71 -4.65
C ASP A 11 1.12 -10.47 -3.54
N ILE A 12 0.72 -9.22 -3.36
CA ILE A 12 -0.38 -8.82 -2.46
C ILE A 12 -1.43 -8.13 -3.31
N LYS A 13 -2.68 -8.62 -3.27
CA LYS A 13 -3.79 -8.02 -4.01
C LYS A 13 -4.75 -7.29 -3.06
N CYS A 14 -5.01 -6.03 -3.37
CA CYS A 14 -5.88 -5.15 -2.60
C CYS A 14 -7.08 -4.70 -3.44
N GLU A 15 -8.26 -4.68 -2.85
CA GLU A 15 -9.43 -4.00 -3.41
C GLU A 15 -9.40 -2.51 -3.06
N ILE A 16 -9.81 -1.66 -4.00
CA ILE A 16 -9.87 -0.21 -3.84
C ILE A 16 -11.32 0.25 -3.92
N PHE A 17 -11.84 0.81 -2.82
CA PHE A 17 -13.20 1.30 -2.66
C PHE A 17 -13.39 2.69 -3.30
N CYS A 18 -13.34 2.73 -4.62
CA CYS A 18 -13.30 4.00 -5.39
C CYS A 18 -14.54 4.87 -5.18
N ASP A 19 -15.71 4.28 -4.98
CA ASP A 19 -16.96 5.03 -4.81
C ASP A 19 -17.06 5.67 -3.42
N GLU A 20 -16.52 5.01 -2.40
CA GLU A 20 -16.56 5.47 -1.01
C GLU A 20 -15.49 6.54 -0.74
N VAL A 21 -14.30 6.37 -1.30
CA VAL A 21 -13.12 7.23 -1.09
C VAL A 21 -12.53 7.73 -2.41
N PRO A 22 -13.28 8.53 -3.20
CA PRO A 22 -12.91 8.87 -4.57
C PRO A 22 -11.58 9.60 -4.69
N LYS A 23 -11.27 10.57 -3.81
CA LYS A 23 -9.98 11.30 -3.89
C LYS A 23 -8.82 10.42 -3.46
N THR A 24 -9.00 9.63 -2.41
CA THR A 24 -7.97 8.72 -1.91
C THR A 24 -7.66 7.65 -2.96
N ALA A 25 -8.69 7.10 -3.60
CA ALA A 25 -8.56 6.14 -4.68
C ALA A 25 -7.90 6.74 -5.93
N GLU A 26 -8.35 7.92 -6.38
CA GLU A 26 -7.75 8.64 -7.51
C GLU A 26 -6.25 8.88 -7.27
N ASN A 27 -5.90 9.41 -6.09
CA ASN A 27 -4.51 9.64 -5.72
C ASN A 27 -3.68 8.36 -5.77
N PHE A 28 -4.14 7.29 -5.09
CA PHE A 28 -3.41 6.04 -5.02
C PHE A 28 -3.21 5.43 -6.41
N LEU A 29 -4.28 5.33 -7.20
CA LEU A 29 -4.25 4.74 -8.54
C LEU A 29 -3.39 5.55 -9.51
N ALA A 30 -3.44 6.89 -9.46
CA ALA A 30 -2.60 7.74 -10.29
C ALA A 30 -1.11 7.60 -9.94
N LEU A 31 -0.77 7.51 -8.65
CA LEU A 31 0.60 7.24 -8.21
C LEU A 31 1.06 5.85 -8.64
N CYS A 32 0.22 4.82 -8.54
CA CYS A 32 0.50 3.48 -9.07
C CYS A 32 0.77 3.52 -10.59
N ALA A 33 -0.09 4.19 -11.36
CA ALA A 33 0.04 4.28 -12.82
C ALA A 33 1.32 5.00 -13.26
N ASN A 34 1.81 5.93 -12.44
CA ASN A 34 3.08 6.65 -12.67
C ASN A 34 4.32 5.90 -12.16
N GLY A 35 4.19 4.67 -11.67
CA GLY A 35 5.30 3.90 -11.10
C GLY A 35 5.86 4.50 -9.81
N TYR A 36 5.11 5.37 -9.12
CA TYR A 36 5.59 6.11 -7.93
C TYR A 36 6.04 5.19 -6.80
N TYR A 37 5.39 4.04 -6.67
CA TYR A 37 5.68 3.05 -5.63
C TYR A 37 6.73 2.01 -6.05
N ASP A 38 7.16 2.03 -7.32
CA ASP A 38 8.13 1.07 -7.84
C ASP A 38 9.49 1.31 -7.16
N GLY A 39 10.03 0.26 -6.57
CA GLY A 39 11.25 0.32 -5.78
C GLY A 39 11.08 0.86 -4.36
N THR A 40 9.89 1.31 -3.94
CA THR A 40 9.69 1.73 -2.54
C THR A 40 9.76 0.54 -1.59
N ILE A 41 10.22 0.78 -0.36
CA ILE A 41 10.30 -0.27 0.68
C ILE A 41 9.20 -0.08 1.73
N PHE A 42 8.94 -1.17 2.46
CA PHE A 42 8.26 -1.09 3.75
C PHE A 42 9.27 -0.68 4.82
N HIS A 43 9.19 0.57 5.25
CA HIS A 43 10.19 1.18 6.14
C HIS A 43 9.86 1.01 7.62
N GLN A 44 8.66 0.52 7.95
CA GLN A 44 8.22 0.23 9.32
C GLN A 44 7.31 -1.01 9.34
N ASN A 45 7.55 -1.94 10.27
CA ASN A 45 6.80 -3.18 10.43
C ASN A 45 6.61 -3.49 11.92
N ILE A 46 5.39 -3.34 12.43
CA ILE A 46 5.06 -3.55 13.84
C ILE A 46 4.20 -4.80 13.94
N LYS A 47 4.80 -5.89 14.45
CA LYS A 47 4.12 -7.17 14.62
C LYS A 47 2.84 -7.04 15.46
N GLY A 48 1.75 -7.64 14.99
CA GLY A 48 0.43 -7.55 15.62
C GLY A 48 -0.28 -6.20 15.44
N PHE A 49 0.29 -5.28 14.67
CA PHE A 49 -0.32 -3.98 14.39
C PHE A 49 -0.42 -3.68 12.90
N MET A 50 0.68 -3.29 12.23
CA MET A 50 0.66 -2.89 10.81
C MET A 50 2.06 -2.87 10.19
N ILE A 51 2.09 -2.87 8.85
CA ILE A 51 3.29 -2.62 8.05
C ILE A 51 3.06 -1.38 7.16
N GLN A 52 4.06 -0.50 7.07
CA GLN A 52 3.97 0.80 6.40
C GLN A 52 5.05 0.95 5.32
N GLY A 53 4.63 1.47 4.16
CA GLY A 53 5.47 1.74 2.99
C GLY A 53 5.03 3.02 2.26
N GLY A 54 5.36 3.12 0.98
CA GLY A 54 4.86 4.19 0.11
C GLY A 54 5.62 5.53 0.17
N ASP A 55 6.79 5.55 0.82
CA ASP A 55 7.69 6.71 0.88
C ASP A 55 8.92 6.47 -0.02
N PRO A 56 9.08 7.18 -1.15
CA PRO A 56 10.25 7.06 -2.04
C PRO A 56 11.58 7.43 -1.40
N THR A 57 11.57 8.21 -0.31
CA THR A 57 12.79 8.57 0.42
C THR A 57 13.21 7.48 1.41
N ASN A 58 12.35 6.51 1.69
CA ASN A 58 12.53 5.43 2.67
C ASN A 58 12.78 5.90 4.11
N THR A 59 12.44 7.16 4.43
CA THR A 59 12.66 7.77 5.76
C THR A 59 11.45 7.67 6.68
N GLY A 60 10.28 7.39 6.12
CA GLY A 60 8.98 7.46 6.80
C GLY A 60 8.43 8.89 6.92
N LYS A 61 9.08 9.87 6.28
CA LYS A 61 8.71 11.30 6.34
C LYS A 61 8.53 11.93 4.97
N GLY A 62 8.86 11.21 3.90
CA GLY A 62 8.66 11.66 2.53
C GLY A 62 7.29 11.26 1.98
N GLY A 63 7.18 11.26 0.66
CA GLY A 63 5.93 11.02 -0.04
C GLY A 63 5.15 12.31 -0.31
N THR A 64 4.47 12.36 -1.46
CA THR A 64 3.51 13.42 -1.79
C THR A 64 2.38 12.83 -2.61
N SER A 65 1.23 13.51 -2.60
CA SER A 65 0.10 13.12 -3.45
C SER A 65 0.38 13.41 -4.92
N ILE A 66 -0.46 12.89 -5.80
CA ILE A 66 -0.42 13.23 -7.24
C ILE A 66 -0.56 14.75 -7.48
N TRP A 67 -1.16 15.48 -6.54
CA TRP A 67 -1.34 16.94 -6.61
C TRP A 67 -0.19 17.73 -5.95
N GLY A 68 0.86 17.07 -5.48
CA GLY A 68 2.01 17.71 -4.86
C GLY A 68 1.75 18.31 -3.47
N LYS A 69 0.58 18.07 -2.87
CA LYS A 69 0.17 18.60 -1.55
C LYS A 69 -0.70 17.61 -0.79
N LYS A 70 -0.84 17.78 0.53
CA LYS A 70 -1.79 16.98 1.31
C LYS A 70 -3.24 17.26 0.88
N PHE A 71 -4.11 16.26 1.05
CA PHE A 71 -5.53 16.33 0.76
C PHE A 71 -6.34 15.85 1.98
N ASN A 72 -7.65 16.10 1.97
CA ASN A 72 -8.53 15.83 3.12
C ASN A 72 -8.83 14.34 3.28
N ASP A 73 -9.09 13.91 4.52
CA ASP A 73 -9.54 12.56 4.83
C ASP A 73 -10.95 12.28 4.28
N GLU A 74 -11.21 11.01 3.92
CA GLU A 74 -12.50 10.52 3.43
C GLU A 74 -13.05 9.43 4.36
N ILE A 75 -13.38 9.80 5.60
CA ILE A 75 -13.88 8.86 6.61
C ILE A 75 -15.32 8.44 6.29
N ARG A 76 -15.61 7.14 6.42
CA ARG A 76 -16.94 6.54 6.21
C ARG A 76 -17.25 5.59 7.35
N GLU A 77 -18.50 5.57 7.81
CA GLU A 77 -18.93 4.63 8.87
C GLU A 77 -18.87 3.16 8.40
N SER A 78 -19.04 2.93 7.09
CA SER A 78 -18.94 1.63 6.44
C SER A 78 -17.51 1.08 6.38
N LEU A 79 -16.50 1.95 6.44
CA LEU A 79 -15.09 1.56 6.32
C LEU A 79 -14.42 1.60 7.70
N LYS A 80 -14.05 0.42 8.20
CA LYS A 80 -13.33 0.26 9.48
C LYS A 80 -12.06 -0.55 9.26
N HIS A 81 -11.14 -0.51 10.23
CA HIS A 81 -9.91 -1.31 10.26
C HIS A 81 -10.20 -2.79 10.61
N ASN A 82 -11.19 -3.37 9.94
CA ASN A 82 -11.59 -4.78 10.00
C ASN A 82 -11.65 -5.42 8.60
N ALA A 83 -11.46 -4.63 7.54
CA ALA A 83 -11.36 -5.09 6.17
C ALA A 83 -10.07 -5.89 5.95
N ARG A 84 -10.09 -6.81 4.99
CA ARG A 84 -8.98 -7.72 4.70
C ARG A 84 -8.44 -7.50 3.29
N VAL A 85 -7.15 -7.72 3.14
CA VAL A 85 -6.51 -7.93 1.83
C VAL A 85 -7.23 -9.05 1.09
N ILE A 86 -7.38 -8.97 -0.23
CA ILE A 86 -8.19 -9.94 -0.97
C ILE A 86 -7.40 -11.20 -1.36
N HIS A 87 -6.10 -11.09 -1.67
CA HIS A 87 -5.17 -12.22 -1.85
C HIS A 87 -3.75 -11.88 -1.36
N GLY A 88 -2.96 -12.90 -1.01
CA GLY A 88 -1.56 -12.74 -0.55
C GLY A 88 -1.42 -12.68 0.97
N PHE A 89 -2.30 -13.34 1.72
CA PHE A 89 -2.22 -13.40 3.19
C PHE A 89 -0.95 -14.09 3.67
N GLU A 90 -0.51 -15.12 2.96
CA GLU A 90 0.74 -15.81 3.20
C GLU A 90 1.94 -14.87 3.09
N ILE A 91 1.87 -13.86 2.21
CA ILE A 91 2.92 -12.86 2.06
C ILE A 91 2.88 -11.88 3.24
N LEU A 92 1.69 -11.47 3.70
CA LEU A 92 1.55 -10.67 4.91
C LEU A 92 2.07 -11.40 6.15
N ASP A 93 1.83 -12.71 6.28
CA ASP A 93 2.36 -13.52 7.38
C ASP A 93 3.90 -13.58 7.36
N ILE A 94 4.50 -13.66 6.17
CA ILE A 94 5.97 -13.61 6.02
C ILE A 94 6.49 -12.22 6.40
N MET A 95 5.85 -11.16 5.91
CA MET A 95 6.21 -9.77 6.23
C MET A 95 6.11 -9.50 7.73
N GLU A 96 5.04 -9.90 8.40
CA GLU A 96 4.84 -9.71 9.83
C GLU A 96 5.94 -10.41 10.66
N LYS A 97 6.38 -11.60 10.22
CA LYS A 97 7.42 -12.38 10.91
C LYS A 97 8.84 -11.87 10.65
N ALA A 98 9.02 -10.92 9.74
CA ALA A 98 10.33 -10.34 9.45
C ALA A 98 10.91 -9.66 10.70
N GLN A 99 12.18 -9.93 10.99
CA GLN A 99 12.86 -9.29 12.11
C GLN A 99 12.99 -7.79 11.88
N THR A 100 12.78 -7.01 12.94
CA THR A 100 12.89 -5.55 12.90
C THR A 100 13.96 -5.03 13.84
N GLY A 101 14.59 -3.93 13.43
CA GLY A 101 15.56 -3.18 14.21
C GLY A 101 14.96 -1.90 14.81
N PRO A 102 15.81 -0.91 15.15
CA PRO A 102 15.35 0.38 15.69
C PRO A 102 14.30 1.05 14.80
N GLY A 103 13.25 1.59 15.43
CA GLY A 103 12.13 2.22 14.73
C GLY A 103 11.24 1.23 13.97
N ASP A 104 11.26 -0.05 14.37
CA ASP A 104 10.50 -1.15 13.77
C ASP A 104 10.82 -1.35 12.28
N ARG A 105 12.02 -0.93 11.84
CA ARG A 105 12.45 -1.09 10.44
C ARG A 105 12.84 -2.55 10.18
N PRO A 106 12.31 -3.20 9.13
CA PRO A 106 12.76 -4.54 8.73
C PRO A 106 14.29 -4.61 8.54
N LEU A 107 14.92 -5.63 9.13
CA LEU A 107 16.36 -5.89 8.97
C LEU A 107 16.69 -6.38 7.55
N MET A 108 15.79 -7.17 6.98
CA MET A 108 15.79 -7.50 5.57
C MET A 108 14.87 -6.54 4.82
N GLU A 109 15.34 -6.07 3.67
CA GLU A 109 14.54 -5.19 2.84
C GLU A 109 13.30 -5.91 2.29
N ILE A 110 12.14 -5.32 2.50
CA ILE A 110 10.88 -5.72 1.88
C ILE A 110 10.49 -4.60 0.92
N ARG A 111 10.39 -4.91 -0.37
CA ARG A 111 10.29 -3.93 -1.46
C ARG A 111 9.10 -4.20 -2.35
N VAL A 112 8.43 -3.14 -2.79
CA VAL A 112 7.50 -3.17 -3.92
C VAL A 112 8.32 -3.05 -5.21
N ASN A 113 8.39 -4.11 -6.01
CA ASN A 113 9.10 -4.11 -7.28
C ASN A 113 8.33 -3.34 -8.35
N ARG A 114 7.02 -3.55 -8.43
CA ARG A 114 6.11 -2.84 -9.33
C ARG A 114 4.66 -2.97 -8.87
N VAL A 115 3.76 -2.19 -9.45
CA VAL A 115 2.32 -2.25 -9.18
C VAL A 115 1.52 -2.55 -10.46
N THR A 116 0.57 -3.48 -10.40
CA THR A 116 -0.39 -3.74 -11.50
C THR A 116 -1.79 -3.28 -11.09
N ILE A 117 -2.41 -2.43 -11.91
CA ILE A 117 -3.80 -1.98 -11.72
C ILE A 117 -4.72 -2.91 -12.52
N HIS A 118 -5.77 -3.42 -11.87
CA HIS A 118 -6.81 -4.23 -12.48
C HIS A 118 -8.11 -3.43 -12.55
N ALA A 119 -8.45 -2.97 -13.75
CA ALA A 119 -9.72 -2.33 -14.02
C ALA A 119 -10.87 -3.34 -13.93
N ASN A 120 -12.04 -2.88 -13.48
CA ASN A 120 -13.26 -3.68 -13.57
C ASN A 120 -13.81 -3.51 -15.00
N PRO A 121 -13.88 -4.57 -15.83
CA PRO A 121 -14.40 -4.47 -17.21
C PRO A 121 -15.89 -4.07 -17.27
N LEU A 122 -16.60 -4.09 -16.14
CA LEU A 122 -18.01 -3.71 -16.03
C LEU A 122 -18.22 -2.26 -15.56
N ALA A 123 -17.15 -1.52 -15.26
CA ALA A 123 -17.23 -0.10 -14.96
C ALA A 123 -17.23 0.69 -16.28
N GLY A 124 -18.41 0.82 -16.90
CA GLY A 124 -18.68 1.58 -18.11
C GLY A 124 -20.05 2.21 -18.06
#